data_AF-A0A958JBD8-F1
#
_entry.id   AF-A0A958JBD8-F1
#
_cell.length_a   1.000
_cell.length_b   1.000
_cell.length_c   1.000
_cell.angle_alpha   90.00
_cell.angle_beta   90.00
_cell.angle_gamma   90.00
#
_symmetry.space_group_name_H-M   'P 1'
#
loop_
_entity.id
_entity.type
_entity.pdbx_description
1 polymer ?
#
loop_
_entity_poly.entity_id
_entity_poly.type
_entity_poly.pdbx_seq_one_letter_code
_entity_poly.pdbx_strand_id
1 'polypeptide(L)'
;MSEQQSSNSKKRPSIYGQSKSKGIPSANSGALEVVVDQNGNVEKAIKVLKRKLIKEGLFKELKSRRYYEKPSEKRKRKQKESLKKLRKEESRKQKNPYLF
;
A
#
# COMPACT_ATOMS: atom_id res chain seq x y z
N MET A 1 28.43 61.69 4.62
CA MET A 1 27.59 61.51 3.42
C MET A 1 27.05 60.10 3.49
N SER A 2 25.94 59.89 4.21
CA SER A 2 24.56 60.11 3.76
C SER A 2 24.13 59.08 2.73
N GLU A 3 22.98 58.47 3.01
CA GLU A 3 22.13 57.73 2.08
C GLU A 3 22.59 56.32 1.72
N GLN A 4 21.79 55.27 1.77
CA GLN A 4 20.35 55.16 2.00
C GLN A 4 20.08 53.73 2.47
N GLN A 5 19.19 53.61 3.45
CA GLN A 5 18.48 52.38 3.74
C GLN A 5 17.63 52.05 2.51
N SER A 6 17.76 50.86 1.93
CA SER A 6 16.70 50.29 1.10
C SER A 6 16.39 48.87 1.56
N SER A 7 15.20 48.77 2.13
CA SER A 7 14.53 47.57 2.59
C SER A 7 14.50 46.50 1.50
N ASN A 8 15.18 45.38 1.74
CA ASN A 8 14.98 44.19 0.91
C ASN A 8 13.65 43.53 1.35
N SER A 9 12.54 44.07 0.86
CA SER A 9 11.19 43.56 1.11
C SER A 9 11.08 42.15 0.52
N LYS A 10 10.90 41.16 1.40
CA LYS A 10 10.54 39.78 1.06
C LYS A 10 9.36 39.78 0.07
N LYS A 11 9.61 39.58 -1.23
CA LYS A 11 8.55 39.26 -2.19
C LYS A 11 8.11 37.81 -1.91
N ARG A 12 7.09 37.65 -1.06
CA ARG A 12 6.40 36.38 -0.86
C ARG A 12 5.74 35.98 -2.19
N PRO A 13 6.05 34.82 -2.78
CA PRO A 13 5.34 34.38 -3.97
C PRO A 13 3.86 34.14 -3.63
N SER A 14 2.98 34.63 -4.50
CA SER A 14 1.53 34.41 -4.45
C SER A 14 1.25 32.90 -4.41
N ILE A 15 0.61 32.45 -3.33
CA ILE A 15 0.18 31.07 -3.09
C ILE A 15 -1.04 30.67 -3.94
N TYR A 16 -1.59 31.59 -4.74
CA TYR A 16 -2.74 31.33 -5.61
C TYR A 16 -2.32 31.40 -7.07
N GLY A 17 -1.67 30.32 -7.51
CA GLY A 17 -1.26 30.10 -8.89
C GLY A 17 -1.66 28.70 -9.34
N GLN A 18 -2.88 28.60 -9.86
CA GLN A 18 -3.38 27.53 -10.72
C GLN A 18 -3.36 26.11 -10.13
N SER A 19 -4.50 25.71 -9.58
CA SER A 19 -4.88 24.31 -9.50
C SER A 19 -4.82 23.69 -10.89
N LYS A 20 -3.75 22.96 -11.20
CA LYS A 20 -3.85 21.86 -12.15
C LYS A 20 -4.93 20.95 -11.59
N SER A 21 -6.14 21.02 -12.14
CA SER A 21 -7.16 20.00 -11.98
C SER A 21 -6.54 18.71 -12.54
N LYS A 22 -5.77 18.01 -11.70
CA LYS A 22 -5.50 16.60 -11.91
C LYS A 22 -6.89 15.99 -11.94
N GLY A 23 -7.33 15.61 -13.14
CA GLY A 23 -8.64 15.00 -13.34
C GLY A 23 -8.87 13.99 -12.24
N ILE A 24 -10.05 14.06 -11.63
CA ILE A 24 -10.51 13.07 -10.67
C ILE A 24 -10.35 11.73 -11.40
N PRO A 25 -9.45 10.81 -10.97
CA PRO A 25 -9.41 9.50 -11.60
C PRO A 25 -10.77 8.87 -11.37
N SER A 26 -11.48 8.62 -12.48
CA SER A 26 -12.78 7.97 -12.50
C SER A 26 -12.79 6.78 -11.55
N ALA A 27 -13.84 6.71 -10.76
CA ALA A 27 -14.03 5.80 -9.64
C ALA A 27 -13.76 4.34 -10.02
N ASN A 28 -12.54 3.87 -9.75
CA ASN A 28 -12.37 2.52 -9.25
C ASN A 28 -12.30 2.69 -7.73
N SER A 29 -13.45 2.54 -7.06
CA SER A 29 -13.49 2.28 -5.63
C SER A 29 -12.41 1.24 -5.32
N GLY A 30 -11.60 1.41 -4.29
CA GLY A 30 -10.51 0.49 -3.92
C GLY A 30 -10.96 -0.91 -3.46
N ALA A 31 -12.07 -1.40 -3.99
CA ALA A 31 -12.65 -2.70 -3.78
C ALA A 31 -11.98 -3.74 -4.71
N LEU A 32 -11.76 -4.95 -4.17
CA LEU A 32 -11.22 -6.06 -4.92
C LEU A 32 -12.28 -6.65 -5.85
N GLU A 33 -12.06 -6.53 -7.16
CA GLU A 33 -12.95 -7.06 -8.20
C GLU A 33 -12.37 -8.27 -8.92
N VAL A 34 -13.26 -9.12 -9.45
CA VAL A 34 -12.92 -10.24 -10.34
C VAL A 34 -13.96 -10.31 -11.44
N VAL A 35 -13.48 -10.25 -12.68
CA VAL A 35 -14.30 -10.45 -13.88
C VAL A 35 -14.59 -11.94 -14.04
N VAL A 36 -15.84 -12.30 -14.32
CA VAL A 36 -16.28 -13.66 -14.59
C VAL A 36 -16.41 -13.86 -16.09
N ASP A 37 -15.88 -14.97 -16.61
CA ASP A 37 -15.98 -15.31 -18.03
C ASP A 37 -17.44 -15.62 -18.42
N GLN A 38 -17.83 -15.25 -19.63
CA GLN A 38 -19.20 -15.40 -20.16
C GLN A 38 -19.67 -16.87 -20.19
N ASN A 39 -18.74 -17.83 -20.22
CA ASN A 39 -19.02 -19.26 -20.22
C ASN A 39 -19.39 -19.82 -18.82
N GLY A 40 -19.72 -18.96 -17.85
CA GLY A 40 -20.30 -19.36 -16.57
C GLY A 40 -19.31 -19.98 -15.57
N ASN A 41 -18.01 -19.74 -15.73
CA ASN A 41 -16.97 -20.38 -14.90
C ASN A 41 -16.80 -19.69 -13.52
N VAL A 42 -17.90 -19.60 -12.76
CA VAL A 42 -18.02 -18.87 -11.50
C VAL A 42 -17.08 -19.39 -10.41
N GLU A 43 -16.89 -20.72 -10.32
CA GLU A 43 -15.98 -21.32 -9.34
C GLU A 43 -14.53 -20.82 -9.49
N LYS A 44 -14.09 -20.62 -10.74
CA LYS A 44 -12.77 -20.09 -11.04
C LYS A 44 -12.65 -18.64 -10.57
N ALA A 45 -13.68 -17.83 -10.79
CA ALA A 45 -13.73 -16.45 -10.31
C ALA A 45 -13.66 -16.38 -8.78
N ILE A 46 -14.41 -17.23 -8.06
CA ILE A 46 -14.36 -17.32 -6.59
C ILE A 46 -12.94 -17.69 -6.12
N LYS A 47 -12.28 -18.65 -6.78
CA LYS A 47 -10.89 -19.03 -6.46
C LYS A 47 -9.92 -17.86 -6.67
N VAL A 48 -10.06 -17.12 -7.77
CA VAL A 48 -9.23 -15.94 -8.06
C VAL A 48 -9.47 -14.85 -7.02
N LEU A 49 -10.72 -14.56 -6.68
CA LEU A 49 -11.07 -13.56 -5.67
C LEU A 49 -10.47 -13.93 -4.31
N LYS A 50 -10.61 -15.18 -3.89
CA LYS A 50 -10.01 -15.68 -2.65
C LYS A 50 -8.49 -15.51 -2.64
N ARG A 51 -7.80 -15.80 -3.74
CA ARG A 51 -6.35 -15.60 -3.87
C ARG A 51 -5.97 -14.12 -3.79
N LYS A 52 -6.72 -13.23 -4.45
CA LYS A 52 -6.52 -11.78 -4.38
C LYS A 52 -6.69 -11.27 -2.93
N LEU A 53 -7.77 -11.67 -2.24
CA LEU A 53 -8.02 -11.32 -0.83
C LEU A 53 -6.90 -11.79 0.12
N ILE A 54 -6.35 -12.98 -0.12
CA ILE A 54 -5.23 -13.51 0.65
C ILE A 54 -3.93 -12.72 0.35
N LYS A 55 -3.70 -12.34 -0.91
CA LYS A 55 -2.52 -11.58 -1.34
C LYS A 55 -2.51 -10.18 -0.70
N GLU A 56 -3.65 -9.50 -0.66
CA GLU A 56 -3.82 -8.23 0.04
C GLU A 56 -3.71 -8.39 1.57
N GLY A 57 -3.86 -9.60 2.09
CA GLY A 57 -3.73 -9.89 3.52
C GLY A 57 -4.94 -9.48 4.36
N LEU A 58 -6.08 -9.21 3.71
CA LEU A 58 -7.31 -8.72 4.36
C LEU A 58 -7.73 -9.61 5.54
N PHE A 59 -7.75 -10.94 5.36
CA PHE A 59 -8.12 -11.87 6.42
C PHE A 59 -7.18 -11.82 7.64
N LYS A 60 -5.88 -11.59 7.40
CA LYS A 60 -4.89 -11.46 8.46
C LYS A 60 -5.09 -10.16 9.23
N GLU A 61 -5.40 -9.09 8.50
CA GLU A 61 -5.72 -7.80 9.09
C GLU A 61 -7.00 -7.86 9.93
N LEU A 62 -8.09 -8.40 9.39
CA LEU A 62 -9.36 -8.60 10.09
C LEU A 62 -9.15 -9.39 11.39
N LYS A 63 -8.36 -10.47 11.35
CA LYS A 63 -8.03 -11.24 12.55
C LYS A 63 -7.24 -10.43 13.57
N SER A 64 -6.28 -9.62 13.13
CA SER A 64 -5.45 -8.79 14.02
C SER A 64 -6.21 -7.60 14.62
N ARG A 65 -7.26 -7.12 13.95
CA ARG A 65 -8.07 -5.97 14.39
C ARG A 65 -9.24 -6.37 15.29
N ARG A 66 -9.53 -7.68 15.44
CA ARG A 66 -10.66 -8.17 16.26
C ARG A 66 -10.58 -7.77 17.73
N TYR A 67 -9.38 -7.55 18.26
CA TYR A 67 -9.14 -7.18 19.65
C TYR A 67 -7.99 -6.17 19.73
N TYR A 68 -7.91 -5.44 20.84
CA TYR A 68 -6.80 -4.55 21.11
C TYR A 68 -5.51 -5.34 21.37
N GLU A 69 -4.46 -5.06 20.59
CA GLU A 69 -3.13 -5.61 20.76
C GLU A 69 -2.23 -4.52 21.37
N LYS A 70 -1.61 -4.78 22.52
CA LYS A 70 -0.72 -3.82 23.17
C LYS A 70 0.42 -3.45 22.20
N PRO A 71 0.90 -2.19 22.15
CA PRO A 71 1.92 -1.77 21.20
C PRO A 71 3.22 -2.60 21.25
N SER A 72 3.62 -3.07 22.43
CA SER A 72 4.78 -3.96 22.59
C SER A 72 4.58 -5.31 21.89
N GLU A 73 3.40 -5.92 22.05
CA GLU A 73 3.06 -7.19 21.42
C GLU A 73 2.97 -7.05 19.90
N LYS A 74 2.37 -5.94 19.42
CA LYS A 74 2.33 -5.60 18.01
C LYS A 74 3.73 -5.49 17.39
N ARG A 75 4.71 -4.91 18.10
CA ARG A 75 6.11 -4.85 17.66
C ARG A 75 6.73 -6.25 17.59
N LYS A 76 6.58 -7.07 18.64
CA LYS A 76 7.08 -8.45 18.67
C LYS A 76 6.50 -9.30 17.54
N ARG A 77 5.19 -9.19 17.28
CA ARG A 77 4.52 -9.90 16.18
C ARG A 77 5.09 -9.49 14.82
N LYS A 78 5.23 -8.19 14.55
CA LYS A 78 5.81 -7.69 13.29
C LYS A 78 7.22 -8.21 13.06
N GLN A 79 8.07 -8.22 14.09
CA GLN A 79 9.44 -8.75 14.01
C GLN A 79 9.45 -10.26 13.74
N LYS A 80 8.58 -11.04 14.41
CA LYS A 80 8.45 -12.48 14.15
C LYS A 80 7.97 -12.77 12.73
N GLU A 81 7.02 -11.97 12.23
CA GLU A 81 6.49 -12.11 10.87
C GLU A 81 7.54 -11.76 9.80
N SER A 82 8.38 -10.74 9.99
CA SER A 82 9.44 -10.39 9.05
C SER A 82 10.50 -11.48 8.98
N LEU A 83 10.95 -11.99 10.13
CA LEU A 83 11.90 -13.12 10.20
C LEU A 83 11.34 -14.38 9.52
N LYS A 84 10.06 -14.68 9.72
CA LYS A 84 9.41 -15.81 9.05
C LYS A 84 9.35 -15.62 7.53
N LYS A 85 9.14 -14.39 7.06
CA LYS A 85 9.13 -14.05 5.63
C LYS A 85 10.52 -14.25 5.02
N LEU A 86 11.57 -13.73 5.65
CA LEU A 86 12.97 -13.89 5.23
C LEU A 86 13.36 -15.37 5.11
N ARG A 87 13.13 -16.16 6.16
CA ARG A 87 13.41 -17.62 6.14
C ARG A 87 12.71 -18.36 5.02
N LYS A 88 11.46 -17.96 4.72
CA LYS A 88 10.68 -18.55 3.62
C LYS A 88 11.24 -18.17 2.25
N GLU A 89 11.74 -16.95 2.10
CA GLU A 89 12.39 -16.49 0.87
C GLU A 89 13.74 -17.20 0.66
N GLU A 90 14.55 -17.32 1.69
CA GLU A 90 15.81 -18.10 1.66
C GLU A 90 15.56 -19.56 1.26
N SER A 91 14.58 -20.21 1.90
CA SER A 91 14.20 -21.58 1.58
C SER A 91 13.70 -21.76 0.14
N ARG A 92 13.11 -20.71 -0.47
CA ARG A 92 12.68 -20.74 -1.88
C ARG A 92 13.86 -20.61 -2.82
N LYS A 93 14.82 -19.73 -2.52
CA LYS A 93 16.06 -19.56 -3.29
C LYS A 93 16.88 -20.85 -3.31
N GLN A 94 17.04 -21.51 -2.16
CA GLN A 94 17.78 -22.78 -2.08
C GLN A 94 17.13 -23.90 -2.89
N LYS A 95 15.80 -23.95 -2.95
CA LYS A 95 15.06 -25.01 -3.67
C LYS A 95 15.08 -24.82 -5.19
N ASN A 96 15.18 -23.60 -5.68
CA ASN A 96 15.27 -23.28 -7.11
C ASN A 96 16.58 -22.54 -7.40
N PRO A 97 17.72 -23.26 -7.42
CA PRO A 97 19.05 -22.65 -7.54
C PRO A 97 19.34 -21.99 -8.90
N TYR A 98 18.46 -22.16 -9.90
CA TYR A 98 18.64 -21.64 -11.27
C TYR A 98 17.82 -20.39 -11.60
N LEU A 99 17.00 -19.90 -10.66
CA LEU A 99 16.30 -18.62 -10.81
C LEU A 99 17.08 -17.56 -10.04
N PHE A 100 17.97 -16.86 -10.75
CA PHE A 100 18.72 -15.70 -10.25
C PHE A 100 17.83 -14.45 -10.28
#